data_AF-A0A9X2NC83-F1
#
_entry.id   AF-A0A9X2NC83-F1
#
_cell.length_a   1.000
_cell.length_b   1.000
_cell.length_c   1.000
_cell.angle_alpha   90.00
_cell.angle_beta   90.00
_cell.angle_gamma   90.00
#
_symmetry.space_group_name_H-M   'P 1'
#
loop_
_entity.id
_entity.type
_entity.pdbx_description
1 polymer ?
#
loop_
_entity_poly.entity_id
_entity_poly.type
_entity_poly.pdbx_seq_one_letter_code
_entity_poly.pdbx_strand_id
1 'polypeptide(L)' 'MIELLGILLVVQGAGGLLNRLLGAGSPSWFVQLHLLPASLHIAASVVMVLAGAAVLLLVRGRRSG' A
#
# COMPACT_ATOMS: atom_id res chain seq x y z
N MET A 1 9.06 4.25 -19.31
CA MET A 1 7.96 5.15 -18.89
C MET A 1 6.74 4.38 -18.41
N ILE A 2 6.15 3.50 -19.23
CA ILE A 2 4.96 2.71 -18.87
C ILE A 2 5.18 1.83 -17.63
N GLU A 3 6.32 1.16 -17.54
CA GLU A 3 6.66 0.29 -16.41
C GLU A 3 6.69 1.05 -15.07
N LEU A 4 7.32 2.23 -15.04
CA LEU A 4 7.35 3.10 -13.88
C LEU A 4 5.94 3.54 -13.47
N LEU A 5 5.10 3.90 -14.44
CA LEU A 5 3.69 4.24 -14.18
C LEU A 5 2.92 3.05 -13.61
N GLY A 6 3.14 1.84 -14.15
CA GLY A 6 2.56 0.62 -13.62
C GLY A 6 2.93 0.36 -12.16
N ILE A 7 4.23 0.46 -11.83
CA ILE A 7 4.73 0.29 -10.46
C ILE A 7 4.12 1.33 -9.52
N LEU A 8 4.10 2.60 -9.93
CA LEU A 8 3.50 3.67 -9.13
C LEU A 8 2.01 3.42 -8.89
N LEU A 9 1.26 2.99 -9.91
CA LEU A 9 -0.17 2.69 -9.76
C LEU A 9 -0.43 1.53 -8.79
N VAL A 10 0.39 0.47 -8.83
CA VAL A 10 0.26 -0.65 -7.88
C VAL A 10 0.56 -0.19 -6.45
N VAL A 11 1.65 0.54 -6.24
CA VAL A 11 2.07 1.03 -4.91
C VAL A 11 1.04 2.01 -4.34
N GLN A 12 0.58 2.98 -5.15
CA GLN A 12 -0.44 3.95 -4.75
C GLN A 12 -1.80 3.29 -4.49
N GLY A 13 -2.21 2.37 -5.37
CA GLY A 13 -3.46 1.63 -5.26
C GLY A 13 -3.50 0.75 -4.00
N ALA A 14 -2.43 0.01 -3.72
CA ALA A 14 -2.29 -0.80 -2.52
C ALA A 14 -2.34 0.07 -1.24
N GLY A 15 -1.62 1.19 -1.24
CA GLY A 15 -1.65 2.13 -0.12
C GLY A 15 -3.02 2.76 0.12
N GLY A 16 -3.71 3.18 -0.94
CA GLY A 16 -5.08 3.72 -0.84
C GLY A 16 -6.09 2.68 -0.37
N LEU A 17 -5.97 1.44 -0.82
CA LEU A 17 -6.80 0.32 -0.39
C LEU A 17 -6.61 0.01 1.10
N LEU A 18 -5.36 -0.02 1.57
CA LEU A 18 -5.05 -0.18 2.99
C LEU A 18 -5.65 0.94 3.83
N ASN A 19 -5.47 2.21 3.44
CA ASN A 19 -6.07 3.33 4.16
C ASN A 19 -7.60 3.17 4.30
N ARG A 20 -8.27 2.73 3.23
CA ARG A 20 -9.72 2.49 3.26
C ARG A 20 -10.10 1.31 4.16
N LEU A 21 -9.37 0.20 4.08
CA LEU A 21 -9.66 -1.00 4.89
C LEU A 21 -9.40 -0.76 6.39
N LEU A 22 -8.41 0.07 6.71
CA LEU A 22 -8.07 0.42 8.09
C LEU A 22 -8.87 1.62 8.63
N GLY A 23 -9.77 2.20 7.84
CA GLY A 23 -10.54 3.38 8.24
C GLY A 23 -9.68 4.61 8.54
N ALA A 24 -8.48 4.67 7.96
CA ALA A 24 -7.49 5.69 8.29
C ALA A 24 -7.82 7.02 7.58
N GLY A 25 -7.91 8.11 8.36
CA GLY A 25 -7.96 9.49 7.85
C GLY A 25 -6.58 10.05 7.46
N SER A 26 -5.57 9.18 7.34
CA SER A 26 -4.18 9.56 7.09
C SER A 26 -3.96 10.01 5.64
N PRO A 27 -2.92 10.84 5.39
CA PRO A 27 -2.52 11.24 4.03
C PRO A 27 -2.30 10.04 3.09
N SER A 28 -2.27 10.29 1.78
CA SER A 28 -1.99 9.23 0.81
C SER A 28 -0.63 8.57 1.08
N TRP A 29 -0.49 7.30 0.71
CA TRP A 29 0.76 6.54 0.90
C TRP A 29 1.97 7.27 0.29
N PHE A 30 1.79 7.95 -0.84
CA PHE A 30 2.82 8.78 -1.45
C PHE A 30 3.36 9.88 -0.53
N VAL A 31 2.45 10.61 0.12
CA VAL A 31 2.82 11.70 1.03
C VAL A 31 3.57 11.12 2.24
N GLN A 32 3.08 10.01 2.77
CA GLN A 32 3.75 9.32 3.89
C GLN A 32 5.14 8.81 3.50
N LEU A 33 5.30 8.28 2.28
CA LEU A 33 6.58 7.81 1.76
C LEU A 33 7.61 8.94 1.67
N HIS A 34 7.19 10.14 1.26
CA HIS A 34 8.09 11.31 1.15
C HIS A 34 8.55 11.87 2.51
N LEU A 35 7.93 11.46 3.62
CA LEU A 35 8.42 11.77 4.96
C LEU A 35 9.57 10.87 5.40
N LEU A 36 9.75 9.71 4.73
CA LEU A 36 10.86 8.80 5.00
C LEU A 36 12.12 9.21 4.23
N PRO A 37 13.32 8.91 4.76
CA PRO A 37 14.56 8.97 3.99
C PRO A 37 14.43 8.18 2.68
N ALA A 38 14.99 8.70 1.59
CA ALA A 38 14.91 8.09 0.26
C ALA A 38 15.45 6.64 0.23
N SER A 39 16.43 6.32 1.08
CA SER A 39 16.98 4.98 1.24
C SER A 39 15.96 3.95 1.73
N LEU A 40 14.87 4.38 2.37
CA LEU A 40 13.82 3.52 2.90
C LEU A 40 12.60 3.38 1.98
N HIS A 41 12.51 4.16 0.90
CA HIS A 41 11.29 4.22 0.07
C HIS A 41 10.93 2.86 -0.55
N ILE A 42 11.92 2.13 -1.04
CA ILE A 42 11.71 0.82 -1.65
C ILE A 42 11.26 -0.19 -0.58
N ALA A 43 12.00 -0.28 0.53
CA ALA A 43 11.69 -1.21 1.62
C ALA A 43 10.29 -0.96 2.21
N ALA A 44 9.95 0.31 2.48
CA ALA A 44 8.63 0.69 2.97
C ALA A 44 7.52 0.31 1.99
N SER A 45 7.74 0.52 0.69
CA SER A 45 6.76 0.16 -0.35
C SER A 45 6.54 -1.35 -0.45
N VAL A 46 7.61 -2.15 -0.34
CA VAL A 46 7.50 -3.61 -0.31
C VAL A 46 6.71 -4.08 0.91
N VAL A 47 7.05 -3.59 2.11
CA VAL A 47 6.35 -3.93 3.35
C VAL A 47 4.87 -3.57 3.26
N MET A 48 4.55 -2.38 2.75
CA MET A 48 3.17 -1.93 2.57
C MET A 48 2.39 -2.83 1.61
N VAL A 49 2.95 -3.19 0.46
CA VAL A 49 2.28 -4.08 -0.50
C VAL A 49 2.02 -5.46 0.12
N LEU A 50 3.00 -6.03 0.83
CA LEU A 50 2.85 -7.31 1.52
C LEU A 50 1.79 -7.25 2.61
N ALA A 51 1.78 -6.18 3.41
CA ALA A 51 0.75 -5.95 4.43
C ALA A 51 -0.65 -5.82 3.80
N GLY A 52 -0.76 -5.10 2.68
CA GLY A 52 -1.99 -4.98 1.90
C GLY A 52 -2.52 -6.32 1.41
N ALA A 53 -1.65 -7.13 0.83
CA ALA A 53 -1.99 -8.48 0.39
C ALA A 53 -2.43 -9.37 1.56
N ALA A 54 -1.71 -9.34 2.69
CA ALA A 54 -2.05 -10.11 3.87
C ALA A 54 -3.43 -9.73 4.43
N VAL A 55 -3.71 -8.42 4.56
CA VAL A 55 -5.02 -7.93 5.01
C VAL A 55 -6.13 -8.38 4.05
N LEU A 56 -5.91 -8.32 2.74
CA LEU A 56 -6.90 -8.79 1.75
C LEU A 56 -7.21 -10.27 1.89
N LEU A 57 -6.19 -11.11 2.06
CA LEU A 57 -6.35 -12.55 2.24
C LEU A 57 -7.12 -12.86 3.53
N LEU A 58 -6.80 -12.16 4.62
CA LEU A 58 -7.51 -12.29 5.90
C LEU A 58 -8.98 -11.87 5.79
N VAL A 59 -9.26 -10.72 5.17
CA VAL A 59 -10.64 -10.22 4.97
C VAL A 59 -11.44 -11.16 4.08
N ARG A 60 -10.83 -11.69 3.01
CA ARG A 60 -11.48 -12.66 2.11
C ARG A 60 -11.82 -13.96 2.85
N GLY A 61 -10.89 -14.48 3.65
CA GLY A 61 -11.14 -15.67 4.47
C GLY A 61 -12.31 -15.52 5.44
N ARG A 62 -12.49 -14.33 6.04
CA ARG A 62 -13.61 -14.06 6.96
C ARG A 62 -14.97 -13.89 6.28
N ARG A 63 -15.03 -13.61 4.98
CA ARG A 63 -16.30 -13.50 4.22
C ARG A 63 -16.73 -14.82 3.57
N SER A 64 -15.83 -15.79 3.48
CA SER A 64 -16.09 -17.08 2.83
C SER A 64 -16.39 -18.22 3.82
N GLY A 65 -16.51 -17.92 5.12
CA GLY A 65 -16.87 -18.85 6.17
C GLY A 65 -18.10 -18.39 6.95
#